data_AF-A0A0S1GNB4-F1
#
_entry.id   AF-A0A0S1GNB4-F1
#
_cell.length_a   1.000
_cell.length_b   1.000
_cell.length_c   1.000
_cell.angle_alpha   90.00
_cell.angle_beta   90.00
_cell.angle_gamma   90.00
#
_symmetry.space_group_name_H-M   'P 1'
#
loop_
_entity.id
_entity.type
_entity.pdbx_description
1 polymer ?
#
loop_
_entity_poly.entity_id
_entity_poly.type
_entity_poly.pdbx_seq_one_letter_code
_entity_poly.pdbx_strand_id
1 'polypeptide(L)' 'MREAISQYVEREELRETFQRDTLEAWQEFQETGRYATAQDVDQWLTSWGTDAEGAPPACHQ' A
#
# COMPACT_ATOMS: atom_id res chain seq x y z
N MET A 1 -10.20 -31.20 -6.98
CA MET A 1 -11.26 -30.54 -6.17
C MET A 1 -10.70 -29.81 -4.96
N ARG A 2 -9.89 -30.44 -4.09
CA ARG A 2 -9.28 -29.74 -2.94
C ARG A 2 -8.42 -28.53 -3.33
N GLU A 3 -7.61 -28.67 -4.38
CA GLU A 3 -6.73 -27.59 -4.86
C GLU A 3 -7.49 -26.35 -5.38
N ALA A 4 -8.63 -26.55 -6.05
CA ALA A 4 -9.44 -25.44 -6.56
C ALA A 4 -10.10 -24.62 -5.43
N ILE A 5 -10.43 -25.27 -4.31
CA ILE A 5 -10.97 -24.60 -3.12
C ILE A 5 -9.86 -23.84 -2.40
N SER A 6 -8.68 -24.43 -2.23
CA SER A 6 -7.52 -23.75 -1.63
C SER A 6 -7.13 -22.48 -2.39
N GLN A 7 -7.02 -22.55 -3.71
CA GLN A 7 -6.70 -21.38 -4.55
C GLN A 7 -7.76 -20.28 -4.47
N TYR A 8 -9.03 -20.64 -4.29
CA TYR A 8 -10.10 -19.66 -4.11
C TYR A 8 -9.99 -18.97 -2.75
N VAL A 9 -9.79 -19.73 -1.68
CA VAL A 9 -9.63 -19.19 -0.33
C VAL A 9 -8.43 -18.25 -0.25
N GLU A 10 -7.27 -18.65 -0.76
CA GLU A 10 -6.06 -17.80 -0.78
C GLU A 10 -6.30 -16.46 -1.51
N ARG A 11 -7.02 -16.48 -2.63
CA ARG A 11 -7.37 -15.26 -3.37
C ARG A 11 -8.30 -14.35 -2.59
N GLU A 12 -9.31 -14.93 -1.94
CA GLU A 12 -10.25 -14.16 -1.13
C GLU A 12 -9.56 -13.59 0.13
N GLU A 13 -8.68 -14.34 0.79
CA GLU A 13 -7.89 -13.84 1.93
C GLU A 13 -6.96 -12.68 1.53
N LEU A 14 -6.31 -12.77 0.37
CA LEU A 14 -5.51 -11.67 -0.20
C LEU A 14 -6.38 -10.44 -0.48
N ARG A 15 -7.59 -10.66 -1.02
CA ARG A 15 -8.54 -9.60 -1.34
C ARG A 15 -9.12 -8.94 -0.09
N GLU A 16 -9.40 -9.69 0.96
CA GLU A 16 -9.84 -9.17 2.26
C GLU A 16 -8.73 -8.37 2.93
N THR A 17 -7.50 -8.88 2.90
CA THR A 17 -6.33 -8.16 3.45
C THR A 17 -6.14 -6.84 2.74
N PHE A 18 -6.13 -6.82 1.41
CA PHE A 18 -6.04 -5.58 0.64
C PHE A 18 -7.16 -4.58 0.95
N GLN A 19 -8.40 -5.05 1.10
CA GLN A 19 -9.53 -4.19 1.47
C GLN A 19 -9.37 -3.60 2.87
N ARG A 20 -8.98 -4.42 3.85
CA ARG A 20 -8.76 -3.96 5.22
C ARG A 20 -7.65 -2.93 5.29
N ASP A 21 -6.51 -3.20 4.66
CA ASP A 21 -5.36 -2.30 4.66
C ASP A 21 -5.70 -0.96 3.99
N THR A 22 -6.51 -0.99 2.92
CA THR A 22 -7.01 0.23 2.26
C THR A 22 -7.93 1.05 3.18
N LEU A 23 -8.83 0.38 3.92
CA LEU A 23 -9.74 1.04 4.85
C LEU A 23 -8.98 1.65 6.04
N GLU A 24 -7.98 0.95 6.56
CA GLU A 24 -7.11 1.45 7.63
C GLU A 24 -6.33 2.69 7.19
N ALA A 25 -5.69 2.65 6.02
CA ALA A 25 -5.00 3.81 5.45
C ALA A 25 -5.95 5.00 5.23
N TRP A 26 -7.19 4.73 4.80
CA TRP A 26 -8.21 5.77 4.65
C TRP A 26 -8.63 6.39 5.98
N GLN A 27 -8.82 5.58 7.02
CA GLN A 27 -9.13 6.06 8.37
C GLN A 27 -7.98 6.89 8.93
N GLU A 28 -6.73 6.43 8.81
CA GLU A 28 -5.55 7.18 9.24
C GLU A 28 -5.47 8.55 8.55
N PHE A 29 -5.75 8.61 7.25
CA PHE A 29 -5.82 9.88 6.52
C PHE A 29 -6.92 10.79 7.04
N GLN A 30 -8.13 10.27 7.30
CA GLN A 30 -9.24 11.05 7.83
C GLN A 30 -8.95 11.61 9.23
N GLU A 31 -8.24 10.86 10.08
CA GLU A 31 -7.91 11.27 11.44
C GLU A 31 -6.73 12.24 11.52
N THR A 32 -5.67 11.98 10.75
CA THR A 32 -4.41 12.72 10.86
C THR A 32 -4.28 13.86 9.86
N GLY A 33 -5.01 13.78 8.74
CA GLY A 33 -4.89 14.67 7.59
C GLY A 33 -3.54 14.57 6.86
N ARG A 34 -2.70 13.58 7.19
CA ARG A 34 -1.34 13.50 6.66
C ARG A 34 -1.31 12.93 5.26
N TYR A 35 -0.61 13.58 4.34
CA TYR A 35 -0.42 13.13 2.96
C TYR A 35 1.04 13.28 2.54
N ALA A 36 1.51 12.41 1.66
CA ALA A 36 2.73 12.64 0.90
C ALA A 36 2.38 13.44 -0.36
N THR A 37 3.23 14.40 -0.75
CA THR A 37 2.98 15.13 -1.99
C THR A 37 3.26 14.23 -3.20
N ALA A 38 2.54 14.45 -4.30
CA ALA A 38 2.76 13.70 -5.54
C ALA A 38 4.21 13.80 -6.02
N GLN A 39 4.87 14.94 -5.78
CA GLN A 39 6.26 15.16 -6.16
C GLN A 39 7.24 14.31 -5.34
N ASP A 40 7.04 14.21 -4.02
CA ASP A 40 7.91 13.39 -3.16
C ASP A 40 7.77 11.90 -3.51
N VAL A 41 6.54 11.48 -3.82
CA VAL A 41 6.26 10.11 -4.28
C VAL A 41 6.90 9.83 -5.64
N ASP A 42 6.78 10.75 -6.60
CA ASP A 42 7.37 10.60 -7.95
C ASP A 42 8.90 10.52 -7.90
N GLN A 43 9.54 11.36 -7.08
CA GLN A 43 10.98 11.31 -6.86
C GLN A 43 11.41 9.97 -6.25
N TRP A 44 10.67 9.47 -5.27
CA TRP A 44 10.95 8.17 -4.66
C TRP A 44 10.75 7.01 -5.65
N LEU A 45 9.65 7.01 -6.40
CA LEU A 45 9.39 6.00 -7.44
C LEU A 45 10.47 5.98 -8.53
N THR A 46 11.04 7.14 -8.86
CA THR A 46 12.15 7.25 -9.83
C THR A 46 13.43 6.60 -9.30
N SER A 47 13.61 6.51 -7.98
CA SER A 47 14.76 5.85 -7.36
C SER A 47 14.65 4.32 -7.28
N TRP A 48 13.45 3.76 -7.49
CA TRP A 48 13.21 2.32 -7.39
C TRP A 48 14.02 1.51 -8.40
N GLY A 49 14.64 0.43 -7.92
CA GLY A 49 15.47 -0.43 -8.76
C GLY A 49 16.85 0.16 -9.09
N THR A 50 17.28 1.19 -8.36
CA THR A 50 18.63 1.76 -8.43
C THR A 50 19.36 1.63 -7.09
N ASP A 51 20.68 1.81 -7.08
CA ASP A 51 21.47 1.85 -5.83
C ASP A 51 21.11 3.02 -4.91
N ALA A 52 20.30 3.98 -5.39
CA ALA A 52 19.81 5.14 -4.66
C ALA A 52 18.38 4.96 -4.11
N GLU A 53 17.83 3.74 -4.16
CA GLU A 53 16.49 3.46 -3.63
C GLU A 53 16.40 3.86 -2.15
N GLY A 54 15.58 4.87 -1.88
CA GLY A 54 15.42 5.46 -0.56
C GLY A 54 14.20 4.92 0.20
N ALA A 55 14.07 5.36 1.45
CA ALA A 55 12.85 5.13 2.22
C ALA A 55 11.65 5.86 1.56
N PRO A 56 10.42 5.32 1.70
CA PRO A 56 9.22 6.01 1.25
C PRO A 56 9.10 7.42 1.85
N PRO A 57 8.52 8.38 1.11
CA PRO A 57 8.34 9.74 1.62
C PRO A 57 7.45 9.74 2.85
N ALA A 58 7.77 10.60 3.81
CA ALA A 58 6.95 10.76 5.01
C ALA A 58 5.64 11.48 4.69
N CYS A 59 4.56 11.10 5.37
CA CYS A 59 3.30 11.84 5.27
C CYS A 59 3.38 13.14 6.10
N HIS A 60 3.05 14.27 5.49
CA HIS A 60 3.08 15.61 6.07
C HIS A 60 1.65 16.19 6.21
N GLN A 61 1.44 17.20 7.08
CA GLN A 61 0.14 17.87 7.26
C GLN A 61 -0.09 18.99 6.24
#